data_AF-A0A6L7YMJ1-F1
#
_entry.id   AF-A0A6L7YMJ1-F1
#
_cell.length_a   1.000
_cell.length_b   1.000
_cell.length_c   1.000
_cell.angle_alpha   90.00
_cell.angle_beta   90.00
_cell.angle_gamma   90.00
#
_symmetry.space_group_name_H-M   'P 1'
#
loop_
_entity.id
_entity.type
_entity.pdbx_description
1 polymer ?
#
loop_
_entity_poly.entity_id
_entity_poly.type
_entity_poly.pdbx_seq_one_letter_code
_entity_poly.pdbx_strand_id
1 'polypeptide(L)' 'MSGTPVFKGSRVPVTTLFNYMSYGYPLDEFLEAFPSVEREQAIAALEMAGRLMETYAYDTAATKTAAVKDVDEAAAG' A
#
# COMPACT_ATOMS: atom_id res chain seq x y z
N MET A 1 4.63 -14.34 -17.04
CA MET A 1 5.52 -14.58 -15.88
C MET A 1 5.17 -13.58 -14.79
N SER A 2 4.24 -13.89 -13.88
CA SER A 2 3.98 -13.07 -12.68
C SER A 2 4.55 -13.80 -11.47
N GLY A 3 5.83 -13.53 -11.17
CA GLY A 3 6.43 -14.01 -9.93
C GLY A 3 5.82 -13.29 -8.72
N THR A 4 5.78 -13.95 -7.57
CA THR A 4 5.47 -13.27 -6.30
C THR A 4 6.65 -12.35 -5.94
N PRO A 5 6.43 -11.05 -5.67
CA PRO A 5 7.48 -10.17 -5.20
C PRO A 5 8.05 -10.66 -3.86
N VAL A 6 9.36 -10.79 -3.79
CA VAL A 6 10.10 -11.19 -2.59
C VAL A 6 11.11 -10.13 -2.20
N PHE A 7 11.49 -10.10 -0.92
CA PHE A 7 12.60 -9.27 -0.46
C PHE A 7 13.91 -9.68 -1.14
N LYS A 8 14.74 -8.69 -1.47
CA LYS A 8 16.01 -8.94 -2.19
C LYS A 8 16.94 -9.77 -1.32
N GLY A 9 17.46 -10.87 -1.87
CA GLY A 9 18.31 -11.81 -1.13
C GLY A 9 17.52 -12.78 -0.24
N SER A 10 16.19 -12.73 -0.28
CA SER A 10 15.29 -13.54 0.52
C SER A 10 14.30 -14.30 -0.37
N ARG A 11 13.71 -15.36 0.18
CA ARG A 11 12.55 -16.06 -0.41
C ARG A 11 11.23 -15.63 0.22
N VAL A 12 11.27 -14.67 1.15
CA VAL A 12 10.10 -14.19 1.89
C VAL A 12 9.30 -13.25 0.98
N PRO A 13 8.03 -13.56 0.72
CA PRO A 13 7.13 -12.68 -0.01
C PRO A 13 6.94 -11.35 0.72
N VAL A 14 6.84 -10.26 -0.04
CA VAL A 14 6.54 -8.93 0.51
C VAL A 14 5.17 -8.93 1.23
N THR A 15 4.22 -9.72 0.76
CA THR A 15 2.90 -9.90 1.40
C THR A 15 2.98 -10.40 2.84
N THR A 16 4.03 -11.15 3.19
CA THR A 16 4.23 -11.67 4.55
C THR A 16 4.40 -10.55 5.57
N LEU A 17 5.11 -9.48 5.20
CA LEU A 17 5.28 -8.30 6.07
C LEU A 17 3.92 -7.69 6.42
N PHE A 18 3.07 -7.47 5.41
CA PHE A 18 1.74 -6.88 5.61
C PHE A 18 0.81 -7.80 6.39
N ASN A 19 0.94 -9.12 6.27
CA ASN A 19 0.18 -10.07 7.10
C ASN A 19 0.55 -9.93 8.58
N TYR A 20 1.86 -9.86 8.90
CA TYR A 20 2.31 -9.65 10.28
C TYR A 20 1.74 -8.36 10.87
N MET A 21 1.81 -7.26 10.10
CA MET A 21 1.24 -5.99 10.53
C MET A 21 -0.29 -6.04 10.71
N SER A 22 -0.99 -6.75 9.81
CA SER A 22 -2.45 -6.90 9.89
C SER A 22 -2.91 -7.72 11.09
N TYR A 23 -2.06 -8.61 11.60
CA TYR A 23 -2.30 -9.36 12.83
C TYR A 23 -1.86 -8.60 14.09
N GLY A 24 -1.31 -7.39 13.95
CA GLY A 24 -0.89 -6.56 15.07
C GLY A 24 0.49 -6.91 15.65
N TYR A 25 1.28 -7.73 14.95
CA TYR A 25 2.64 -8.03 15.37
C TYR A 25 3.58 -6.85 15.09
N PRO A 26 4.53 -6.55 15.99
CA PRO A 26 5.52 -5.50 15.79
C PRO A 26 6.51 -5.88 14.67
N LEU A 27 7.14 -4.87 14.08
CA LEU A 27 8.14 -5.07 13.03
C LEU A 27 9.32 -5.93 13.50
N ASP A 28 9.73 -5.80 14.77
CA ASP A 28 10.84 -6.56 15.33
C ASP A 28 10.55 -8.07 15.34
N GLU A 29 9.31 -8.48 15.66
CA GLU A 29 8.91 -9.89 15.61
C GLU A 29 8.94 -10.46 14.19
N PHE A 30 8.56 -9.65 13.18
CA PHE A 30 8.73 -10.04 11.78
C PHE A 30 10.20 -10.25 11.41
N LEU A 31 11.10 -9.37 11.85
CA LEU A 31 12.53 -9.47 11.55
C LEU A 31 13.20 -10.64 12.27
N GLU A 32 12.75 -10.96 13.49
CA GLU A 32 13.18 -12.14 14.23
C GLU A 32 12.73 -13.44 13.52
N ALA A 33 11.51 -13.47 12.98
CA ALA A 33 11.00 -14.61 12.21
C ALA A 33 11.67 -14.77 10.84
N PHE A 34 12.12 -13.66 10.23
CA PHE A 34 12.71 -13.62 8.90
C PHE A 34 14.04 -12.87 8.87
N PRO A 35 15.12 -13.43 9.46
CA PRO A 35 16.42 -12.76 9.59
C PRO A 35 17.13 -12.53 8.25
N SER A 36 16.62 -13.11 7.14
CA SER A 36 17.11 -12.82 5.79
C SER A 36 16.53 -11.54 5.18
N VAL A 37 15.61 -10.86 5.88
CA VAL A 37 15.05 -9.57 5.48
C VAL A 37 15.72 -8.50 6.32
N GLU A 38 16.45 -7.59 5.67
CA GLU A 38 17.08 -6.46 6.35
C GLU A 38 16.02 -5.47 6.83
N ARG A 39 16.25 -4.86 8.00
CA ARG A 39 15.32 -3.89 8.60
C ARG A 39 14.98 -2.75 7.63
N GLU A 40 15.99 -2.24 6.94
CA GLU A 40 15.85 -1.15 5.97
C GLU A 40 14.95 -1.54 4.80
N GLN A 41 14.96 -2.81 4.38
CA GLN A 41 14.08 -3.28 3.32
C GLN A 41 12.62 -3.32 3.79
N ALA A 42 12.38 -3.78 5.02
CA ALA A 42 11.04 -3.82 5.59
C ALA A 42 10.49 -2.39 5.79
N ILE A 43 11.30 -1.48 6.34
CA ILE A 43 10.94 -0.06 6.49
C ILE A 43 10.62 0.57 5.13
N ALA A 44 11.49 0.38 4.13
CA ALA A 44 11.26 0.94 2.79
C ALA A 44 9.95 0.43 2.16
N ALA A 45 9.58 -0.84 2.39
CA ALA A 45 8.30 -1.39 1.93
C ALA A 45 7.10 -0.69 2.59
N LEU A 46 7.17 -0.42 3.89
CA LEU A 46 6.12 0.30 4.63
C LEU A 46 6.01 1.76 4.18
N GLU A 47 7.13 2.45 3.99
CA GLU A 47 7.15 3.84 3.48
C GLU A 47 6.59 3.92 2.05
N MET A 48 6.89 2.94 1.20
CA MET A 48 6.29 2.86 -0.14
C MET A 48 4.78 2.64 -0.06
N ALA A 49 4.31 1.75 0.81
CA ALA A 49 2.88 1.54 1.03
C ALA A 49 2.18 2.82 1.52
N GLY A 50 2.78 3.54 2.48
CA GLY A 50 2.28 4.82 2.97
C GLY A 50 2.14 5.86 1.85
N ARG A 51 3.19 6.07 1.04
CA ARG A 51 3.16 6.99 -0.11
C ARG A 51 2.12 6.60 -1.15
N LEU A 52 1.94 5.31 -1.42
CA LEU A 52 0.89 4.84 -2.33
C LEU A 52 -0.49 5.15 -1.76
N MET A 53 -0.72 4.88 -0.47
CA MET A 53 -2.00 5.19 0.18
C MET A 53 -2.32 6.68 0.15
N GLU A 54 -1.34 7.55 0.42
CA GLU A 54 -1.49 9.00 0.27
C GLU A 54 -1.90 9.36 -1.17
N THR A 55 -1.18 8.84 -2.16
CA THR A 55 -1.46 9.08 -3.58
C THR A 55 -2.90 8.68 -3.96
N TYR A 56 -3.34 7.49 -3.56
CA TYR A 56 -4.70 7.00 -3.83
C TYR A 56 -5.78 7.72 -3.03
N ALA A 57 -5.49 8.14 -1.79
CA ALA A 57 -6.43 8.88 -0.95
C ALA A 57 -6.71 10.29 -1.49
N TYR A 58 -5.71 10.96 -2.06
CA TYR A 58 -5.91 12.26 -2.71
C TYR A 58 -6.60 12.15 -4.08
N ASP A 59 -6.41 11.05 -4.81
CA ASP A 59 -7.06 10.81 -6.11
C ASP A 59 -8.58 10.53 -5.99
N THR A 60 -9.00 9.89 -4.90
CA THR A 60 -10.44 9.72 -4.60
C THR A 60 -11.12 11.03 -4.21
N ALA A 61 -10.41 11.99 -3.64
CA ALA A 61 -10.93 13.34 -3.38
C ALA A 61 -11.04 14.18 -4.67
N ALA A 62 -10.11 14.02 -5.61
CA ALA A 62 -10.15 14.70 -6.91
C ALA A 62 -11.29 14.18 -7.81
N THR A 63 -11.56 12.87 -7.79
CA THR A 63 -12.59 12.25 -8.64
C THR A 63 -14.03 12.61 -8.24
N LYS A 64 -14.28 13.03 -6.98
CA LYS A 64 -15.61 13.50 -6.56
C LYS A 64 -15.96 14.92 -7.04
N THR A 65 -14.98 15.76 -7.38
CA THR A 65 -15.24 17.16 -7.80
C THR A 65 -15.69 17.26 -9.27
N ALA A 66 -15.36 16.29 -10.12
CA ALA A 66 -15.78 16.29 -11.53
C ALA A 66 -17.23 15.84 -11.75
N ALA A 67 -17.81 15.02 -10.85
CA ALA A 67 -19.13 14.39 -11.07
C ALA A 67 -20.35 15.21 -10.61
N VAL A 68 -20.17 16.45 -10.10
CA VAL A 68 -21.28 17.29 -9.63
C VAL A 68 -21.70 18.36 -10.66
N LYS A 69 -20.99 18.50 -11.79
CA LYS A 69 -21.29 19.56 -12.78
C LYS A 69 -22.27 19.17 -13.90
N ASP A 70 -22.67 17.91 -14.04
CA ASP A 70 -23.44 17.46 -15.21
C ASP A 70 -24.94 17.18 -14.94
N VAL A 71 -25.52 17.66 -13.82
CA VAL A 71 -26.95 17.43 -13.50
C VAL A 71 -27.82 18.70 -13.54
N ASP A 72 -27.25 19.90 -13.64
CA ASP A 72 -28.02 21.16 -13.54
C ASP A 72 -28.27 21.91 -14.88
N GLU A 73 -27.98 21.30 -16.03
CA GLU A 73 -28.24 21.92 -17.34
C GLU A 73 -29.10 21.03 -18.25
N ALA A 74 -30.22 20.53 -17.73
CA ALA A 74 -31.26 19.86 -18.54
C ALA A 74 -32.70 20.19 -18.12
N ALA A 75 -32.89 21.27 -17.33
CA ALA A 75 -34.23 21.68 -16.88
C ALA A 75 -34.42 23.20 -16.95
N ALA A 76 -34.24 23.79 -18.13
CA ALA A 76 -34.85 25.09 -18.45
C ALA A 76 -34.96 25.29 -19.97
N GLY A 77 -36.19 25.18 -20.49
CA GLY A 77 -36.70 25.98 -21.59
C GLY A 77 -36.32 25.60 -23.00
#